data_AF-A0A9D5EL52-F1
#
_entry.id   AF-A0A9D5EL52-F1
#
_cell.length_a   1.000
_cell.length_b   1.000
_cell.length_c   1.000
_cell.angle_alpha   90.00
_cell.angle_beta   90.00
_cell.angle_gamma   90.00
#
_symmetry.space_group_name_H-M   'P 1'
#
loop_
_entity.id
_entity.type
_entity.pdbx_description
1 polymer ?
#
loop_
_entity_poly.entity_id
_entity_poly.type
_entity_poly.pdbx_seq_one_letter_code
_entity_poly.pdbx_strand_id
1 'polypeptide(L)'
;MPRGASMVLEYRPRRRRRPRCGVHMEALPWTEPWSGVTWALAGAVVALARDLSWQETAHSYGINWKSVACLQRTAVGHGLAERRQQPLPDWR
;
A
#
# COMPACT_ATOMS: atom_id res chain seq x y z
N MET A 1 16.11 -24.30 4.53
CA MET A 1 14.72 -23.89 4.25
C MET A 1 14.75 -22.95 3.06
N PRO A 2 14.24 -23.31 1.87
CA PRO A 2 14.02 -22.29 0.84
C PRO A 2 12.98 -21.32 1.41
N ARG A 3 13.39 -20.05 1.56
CA ARG A 3 12.58 -18.98 2.15
C ARG A 3 11.42 -18.66 1.20
N GLY A 4 10.20 -18.70 1.74
CA GLY A 4 8.98 -18.06 1.22
C GLY A 4 8.59 -18.35 -0.23
N ALA A 5 7.47 -19.04 -0.45
CA ALA A 5 6.83 -19.04 -1.76
C ALA A 5 6.44 -17.59 -2.13
N SER A 6 7.01 -17.05 -3.20
CA SER A 6 6.62 -15.75 -3.73
C SER A 6 5.28 -15.89 -4.46
N MET A 7 4.21 -15.36 -3.87
CA MET A 7 2.93 -15.24 -4.55
C MET A 7 2.88 -13.92 -5.31
N VAL A 8 2.83 -14.00 -6.64
CA VAL A 8 2.67 -12.84 -7.52
C VAL A 8 1.30 -12.89 -8.17
N LEU A 9 0.51 -11.83 -7.97
CA LEU A 9 -0.74 -11.62 -8.70
C LEU A 9 -0.44 -10.80 -9.94
N GLU A 10 -0.41 -11.42 -11.12
CA GLU A 10 -0.34 -10.70 -12.38
C GLU A 10 -1.74 -10.27 -12.82
N TYR A 11 -1.96 -8.96 -12.88
CA TYR A 11 -3.21 -8.38 -13.33
C TYR A 11 -2.93 -7.18 -14.24
N ARG A 12 -3.72 -7.04 -15.33
CA ARG A 12 -3.61 -5.92 -16.28
C ARG A 12 -4.87 -5.06 -16.22
N PRO A 13 -4.86 -3.93 -15.50
CA PRO A 13 -6.03 -3.05 -15.40
C PRO A 13 -6.46 -2.51 -16.76
N ARG A 14 -7.76 -2.54 -17.05
CA ARG A 14 -8.28 -1.95 -18.29
C ARG A 14 -8.14 -0.43 -18.27
N ARG A 15 -7.60 0.14 -19.35
CA ARG A 15 -7.56 1.59 -19.60
C ARG A 15 -8.74 1.97 -20.49
N ARG A 16 -9.77 2.61 -19.93
CA ARG A 16 -10.93 3.11 -20.70
C ARG A 16 -10.72 4.57 -21.09
N ARG A 17 -10.88 4.86 -22.37
CA ARG A 17 -10.82 6.23 -22.90
C ARG A 17 -12.23 6.82 -22.94
N ARG A 18 -12.47 7.91 -22.21
CA ARG A 18 -13.70 8.71 -22.31
C ARG A 18 -13.41 10.01 -23.09
N PRO A 19 -14.27 10.43 -24.03
CA PRO A 19 -14.03 11.65 -24.83
C PRO A 19 -13.87 12.93 -24.02
N ARG A 20 -14.57 13.06 -22.88
CA ARG A 20 -14.60 14.31 -22.09
C ARG A 20 -13.53 14.42 -21.00
N CYS A 21 -12.92 13.31 -20.59
CA CYS A 21 -12.07 13.27 -19.40
C CYS A 21 -10.81 12.41 -19.57
N GLY A 22 -10.54 11.89 -20.77
CA GLY A 22 -9.29 11.18 -21.07
C GLY A 22 -9.28 9.71 -20.63
N VAL A 23 -8.08 9.20 -20.33
CA VAL A 23 -7.85 7.78 -20.01
C VAL A 23 -8.03 7.52 -18.52
N HIS A 24 -8.94 6.60 -18.19
CA HIS A 24 -9.19 6.13 -16.83
C HIS A 24 -8.75 4.68 -16.72
N MET A 25 -8.05 4.36 -15.63
CA MET A 25 -7.81 2.98 -15.25
C MET A 25 -9.07 2.43 -14.58
N GLU A 26 -9.34 1.15 -14.78
CA GLU A 26 -10.30 0.39 -13.97
C GLU A 26 -9.97 0.55 -12.49
N ALA A 27 -10.99 0.85 -11.69
CA ALA A 27 -10.84 0.93 -10.25
C ALA A 27 -10.68 -0.48 -9.69
N LEU A 28 -9.54 -0.74 -9.05
CA LEU A 28 -9.31 -1.98 -8.35
C LEU A 28 -9.73 -1.80 -6.89
N PRO A 29 -10.64 -2.62 -6.35
CA PRO A 29 -11.09 -2.46 -4.98
C PRO A 29 -9.99 -2.79 -3.95
N TRP A 30 -8.89 -3.42 -4.38
CA TRP A 30 -7.79 -3.85 -3.52
C TRP A 30 -6.49 -3.05 -3.67
N THR A 31 -6.48 -1.95 -4.43
CA THR A 31 -5.30 -1.06 -4.55
C THR A 31 -5.70 0.40 -4.39
N GLU A 32 -4.74 1.26 -4.06
CA GLU A 32 -4.90 2.70 -4.35
C GLU A 32 -5.02 2.94 -5.86
N PRO A 33 -5.68 4.04 -6.27
CA PRO A 33 -5.63 4.50 -7.64
C PRO A 33 -4.17 4.61 -8.12
N TRP A 34 -3.88 3.98 -9.27
CA TRP A 34 -2.55 4.00 -9.89
C TRP A 34 -1.42 3.30 -9.10
N SER A 35 -1.73 2.68 -7.96
CA SER A 35 -0.76 1.89 -7.20
C SER A 35 -0.60 0.51 -7.82
N GLY A 36 0.66 0.09 -7.98
CA GLY A 36 1.01 -1.29 -8.33
C GLY A 36 1.02 -2.24 -7.12
N VAL A 37 0.65 -1.76 -5.93
CA VAL A 37 0.71 -2.50 -4.66
C VAL A 37 -0.69 -2.63 -4.09
N THR A 38 -1.06 -3.84 -3.66
CA THR A 38 -2.34 -4.10 -3.01
C THR A 38 -2.34 -3.60 -1.56
N TRP A 39 -3.52 -3.29 -1.01
CA TRP A 39 -3.65 -2.89 0.39
C TRP A 39 -3.10 -3.96 1.35
N ALA A 40 -3.36 -5.23 1.03
CA ALA A 40 -2.85 -6.35 1.81
C ALA A 40 -1.31 -6.41 1.81
N LEU A 41 -0.69 -6.27 0.63
CA LEU A 41 0.78 -6.23 0.52
C LEU A 41 1.36 -5.00 1.22
N ALA A 42 0.73 -3.84 1.06
CA ALA A 42 1.13 -2.61 1.75
C ALA A 42 1.12 -2.80 3.28
N GLY A 43 0.05 -3.38 3.83
CA GLY A 43 -0.06 -3.69 5.26
C GLY A 43 1.03 -4.65 5.74
N ALA A 44 1.31 -5.72 4.98
CA ALA A 44 2.35 -6.68 5.33
C ALA A 44 3.76 -6.07 5.30
N VAL A 45 4.06 -5.23 4.30
CA VAL A 45 5.33 -4.51 4.19
C VAL A 45 5.49 -3.52 5.34
N VAL A 46 4.47 -2.74 5.64
CA VAL A 46 4.51 -1.74 6.73
C VAL A 46 4.62 -2.41 8.09
N ALA A 47 3.98 -3.56 8.30
CA ALA A 47 4.12 -4.33 9.53
C ALA A 47 5.57 -4.78 9.74
N LEU A 48 6.21 -5.36 8.71
CA LEU A 48 7.60 -5.80 8.81
C LEU A 48 8.59 -4.63 8.96
N ALA A 49 8.31 -3.50 8.32
CA ALA A 49 9.13 -2.28 8.41
C ALA A 49 9.11 -1.61 9.80
N ARG A 50 8.31 -2.11 10.76
CA ARG A 50 8.38 -1.68 12.17
C ARG A 50 9.56 -2.29 12.89
N ASP A 51 9.95 -3.50 12.50
CA ASP A 51 10.95 -4.31 13.18
C ASP A 51 12.28 -4.36 12.41
N LEU A 52 12.26 -4.09 11.10
CA LEU A 52 13.42 -4.10 10.22
C LEU A 52 13.69 -2.75 9.57
N SER A 53 14.92 -2.57 9.08
CA SER A 53 15.23 -1.43 8.21
C SER A 53 14.42 -1.49 6.91
N TRP A 54 14.21 -0.34 6.26
CA TRP A 54 13.53 -0.28 4.96
C TRP A 54 14.24 -1.11 3.88
N GLN A 55 15.58 -1.20 3.95
CA GLN A 55 16.37 -1.94 2.98
C GLN A 55 16.21 -3.46 3.17
N GLU A 56 16.24 -3.96 4.41
CA GLU A 56 16.02 -5.37 4.71
C GLU A 56 14.57 -5.79 4.45
N THR A 57 13.61 -4.92 4.74
CA THR A 57 12.20 -5.14 4.40
C THR A 57 12.03 -5.25 2.88
N ALA A 58 12.61 -4.32 2.13
CA ALA A 58 12.60 -4.34 0.67
C ALA A 58 13.23 -5.61 0.11
N HIS A 59 14.35 -6.04 0.68
CA HIS A 59 15.00 -7.30 0.30
C HIS A 59 14.10 -8.51 0.58
N SER A 60 13.40 -8.52 1.72
CA SER A 60 12.48 -9.61 2.10
C SER A 60 11.29 -9.75 1.14
N TYR A 61 10.79 -8.64 0.61
CA TYR A 61 9.64 -8.63 -0.31
C TYR A 61 10.03 -8.49 -1.79
N GLY A 62 11.32 -8.35 -2.13
CA GLY A 62 11.78 -8.15 -3.50
C GLY A 62 11.31 -6.84 -4.14
N ILE A 63 11.12 -5.78 -3.35
CA ILE A 63 10.67 -4.45 -3.82
C ILE A 63 11.74 -3.38 -3.63
N ASN A 64 11.55 -2.21 -4.21
CA ASN A 64 12.45 -1.07 -3.99
C ASN A 64 12.28 -0.52 -2.56
N TRP A 65 13.37 -0.23 -1.86
CA TRP A 65 13.34 0.38 -0.52
C TRP A 65 12.59 1.73 -0.49
N LYS A 66 12.61 2.50 -1.59
CA LYS A 66 11.82 3.73 -1.73
C LYS A 66 10.31 3.45 -1.71
N SER A 67 9.89 2.29 -2.23
CA SER A 67 8.51 1.85 -2.17
C SER A 67 8.11 1.54 -0.73
N VAL A 68 8.97 0.87 0.06
CA VAL A 68 8.73 0.64 1.50
C VAL A 68 8.53 1.98 2.23
N ALA A 69 9.43 2.93 2.02
CA ALA A 69 9.32 4.26 2.62
C ALA A 69 8.03 5.00 2.22
N CYS A 70 7.61 4.87 0.95
CA CYS A 70 6.37 5.46 0.46
C CYS A 70 5.13 4.84 1.13
N LEU A 71 5.09 3.51 1.21
CA LEU A 71 3.99 2.78 1.87
C LEU A 71 3.89 3.13 3.34
N GLN A 72 5.03 3.23 4.04
CA GLN A 72 5.05 3.60 5.46
C GLN A 72 4.58 5.03 5.70
N ARG A 73 4.99 6.00 4.86
CA ARG A 73 4.48 7.38 4.93
C ARG A 73 2.96 7.43 4.72
N THR A 74 2.45 6.67 3.76
CA THR A 74 1.02 6.60 3.46
C THR A 74 0.24 6.03 4.64
N ALA A 75 0.71 4.91 5.21
CA ALA A 75 0.09 4.28 6.38
C ALA A 75 0.12 5.19 7.63
N VAL A 76 1.23 5.89 7.87
CA VAL A 76 1.33 6.86 8.97
C VAL A 76 0.38 8.04 8.74
N GLY A 77 0.33 8.57 7.52
CA GLY A 77 -0.60 9.63 7.14
C GLY A 77 -2.06 9.25 7.39
N HIS A 78 -2.44 8.05 6.97
CA HIS A 78 -3.77 7.48 7.23
C HIS A 78 -4.06 7.39 8.73
N GLY A 79 -3.18 6.76 9.50
CA GLY A 79 -3.38 6.59 10.94
C GLY A 79 -3.41 7.91 11.72
N LEU A 80 -2.68 8.94 11.28
CA LEU A 80 -2.77 10.28 11.85
C LEU A 80 -4.10 10.97 11.50
N ALA A 81 -4.61 10.78 10.28
CA ALA A 81 -5.90 11.31 9.88
C ALA A 81 -7.05 10.67 10.66
N GLU A 82 -6.99 9.35 10.88
CA GLU A 82 -7.98 8.62 11.69
C GLU A 82 -7.98 9.11 13.15
N ARG A 83 -6.81 9.24 13.78
CA ARG A 83 -6.70 9.75 15.16
C ARG A 83 -7.28 11.15 15.33
N ARG A 84 -7.17 12.01 14.32
CA ARG A 84 -7.78 13.36 14.34
C ARG A 84 -9.30 13.33 14.25
N GLN A 85 -9.85 12.32 13.59
CA GLN A 85 -11.30 12.14 13.43
C GLN A 85 -11.94 11.44 14.63
N GLN A 86 -11.14 10.82 15.49
CA GLN A 86 -11.64 10.17 16.69
C GLN A 86 -12.08 11.24 17.71
N PRO A 87 -13.37 11.34 18.05
CA PRO A 87 -13.82 12.27 19.07
C PRO A 87 -13.13 11.92 20.39
N LEU A 88 -12.73 12.95 21.15
CA LEU A 88 -12.25 12.75 22.51
C LEU A 88 -13.33 11.97 23.28
N PRO A 89 -12.98 10.94 24.06
CA PRO A 89 -13.96 10.21 24.85
C PRO A 89 -14.70 11.21 25.74
N ASP A 90 -16.03 11.20 25.67
CA ASP A 90 -16.89 11.99 26.55
C ASP A 90 -16.81 11.35 27.93
N TRP A 91 -15.84 11.78 28.75
CA TRP A 91 -15.65 11.33 30.13
C TRP A 91 -16.63 12.00 31.10
N ARG A 92 -17.83 12.33 30.63
CA ARG A 92 -18.96 12.78 31.46
C ARG A 92 -19.72 11.63 32.08
#